data_AF-A0A528AFK7-F1
#
_entry.id   AF-A0A528AFK7-F1
#
_cell.length_a   1.000
_cell.length_b   1.000
_cell.length_c   1.000
_cell.angle_alpha   90.00
_cell.angle_beta   90.00
_cell.angle_gamma   90.00
#
_symmetry.space_group_name_H-M   'P 1'
#
loop_
_entity.id
_entity.type
_entity.pdbx_description
1 polymer ?
#
loop_
_entity_poly.entity_id
_entity_poly.type
_entity_poly.pdbx_seq_one_letter_code
_entity_poly.pdbx_strand_id
1 'polypeptide(L)' 'EMDTYAADVAALVAHLDLKNAVHIGHSTGGGEVARYVARYGGEGRVAKAVLIGAVPPIMLKTDSNPGGL' A
#
# COMPACT_ATOMS: atom_id res chain seq x y z
N GLU A 1 6.75 7.51 -7.32
CA GLU A 1 6.31 6.13 -7.64
C GLU A 1 5.14 5.66 -6.79
N MET A 2 5.31 5.41 -5.47
CA MET A 2 4.23 4.77 -4.69
C MET A 2 2.89 5.55 -4.66
N ASP A 3 2.94 6.88 -4.78
CA ASP A 3 1.73 7.71 -4.89
C ASP A 3 0.98 7.44 -6.20
N THR A 4 1.69 7.21 -7.30
CA THR A 4 1.11 6.82 -8.60
C THR A 4 0.50 5.42 -8.52
N TYR A 5 1.26 4.44 -8.02
CA TYR A 5 0.77 3.06 -7.87
C TYR A 5 -0.50 2.99 -7.02
N ALA A 6 -0.52 3.70 -5.89
CA ALA A 6 -1.71 3.77 -5.04
C ALA A 6 -2.90 4.46 -5.73
N ALA A 7 -2.65 5.47 -6.58
CA ALA A 7 -3.70 6.12 -7.35
C ALA A 7 -4.29 5.19 -8.42
N ASP A 8 -3.46 4.37 -9.07
CA ASP A 8 -3.91 3.38 -10.05
C ASP A 8 -4.78 2.29 -9.39
N VAL A 9 -4.38 1.80 -8.20
CA VAL A 9 -5.23 0.90 -7.39
C VAL A 9 -6.54 1.57 -7.00
N ALA A 10 -6.51 2.84 -6.62
CA ALA A 10 -7.73 3.58 -6.28
C ALA A 10 -8.68 3.72 -7.47
N ALA A 11 -8.14 4.02 -8.67
CA ALA A 11 -8.92 4.07 -9.90
C ALA A 11 -9.57 2.71 -10.21
N LEU A 12 -8.83 1.61 -10.07
CA LEU A 12 -9.35 0.26 -10.29
C LEU A 12 -10.42 -0.13 -9.27
N VAL A 13 -10.18 0.12 -7.98
CA VAL A 13 -11.14 -0.17 -6.91
C VAL A 13 -12.44 0.62 -7.09
N ALA A 14 -12.33 1.90 -7.49
CA ALA A 14 -13.48 2.73 -7.77
C ALA A 14 -14.24 2.23 -9.01
N HIS A 15 -13.53 1.89 -10.08
CA HIS A 15 -14.12 1.37 -11.32
C HIS A 15 -14.90 0.09 -11.10
N LEU A 16 -14.39 -0.82 -10.27
CA LEU A 16 -15.03 -2.08 -9.89
C LEU A 16 -16.03 -1.95 -8.74
N ASP A 17 -16.17 -0.75 -8.18
CA ASP A 17 -16.91 -0.43 -6.96
C ASP A 17 -16.68 -1.39 -5.79
N LEU A 18 -15.43 -1.78 -5.55
CA LEU A 18 -15.13 -2.72 -4.46
C LEU A 18 -15.35 -2.06 -3.10
N LYS A 19 -16.03 -2.78 -2.20
CA LYS A 19 -16.29 -2.40 -0.81
C LYS A 19 -15.79 -3.49 0.11
N ASN A 20 -15.25 -3.10 1.25
CA ASN A 20 -14.70 -4.00 2.27
C ASN A 20 -13.69 -5.01 1.70
N ALA A 21 -12.89 -4.58 0.72
CA ALA A 21 -11.91 -5.44 0.09
C ALA A 21 -10.72 -5.71 1.02
N VAL A 22 -10.11 -6.89 0.87
CA VAL A 22 -8.84 -7.23 1.53
C VAL A 22 -7.72 -7.01 0.53
N HIS A 23 -6.79 -6.10 0.87
CA HIS A 23 -5.65 -5.77 0.01
C HIS A 23 -4.41 -6.53 0.49
N ILE A 24 -3.85 -7.37 -0.38
CA ILE A 24 -2.71 -8.25 -0.07
C ILE A 24 -1.55 -7.85 -0.96
N GLY A 25 -0.46 -7.39 -0.35
CA GLY A 25 0.72 -6.91 -1.07
C GLY A 25 1.94 -7.78 -0.77
N HIS A 26 2.66 -8.17 -1.82
CA HIS A 26 3.92 -8.90 -1.73
C HIS A 26 5.08 -8.08 -2.27
N SER A 27 6.26 -8.12 -1.62
CA SER A 27 7.44 -7.36 -2.04
C SER A 27 7.12 -5.86 -2.21
N THR A 28 7.43 -5.25 -3.36
CA THR A 28 7.07 -3.86 -3.68
C THR A 28 5.58 -3.58 -3.50
N GLY A 29 4.71 -4.55 -3.82
CA GLY A 29 3.26 -4.41 -3.69
C GLY A 29 2.79 -4.22 -2.25
N GLY A 30 3.60 -4.58 -1.26
CA GLY A 30 3.31 -4.26 0.15
C GLY A 30 3.35 -2.75 0.41
N GLY A 31 4.29 -2.03 -0.19
CA GLY A 31 4.34 -0.57 -0.12
C GLY A 31 3.16 0.10 -0.83
N GLU A 32 2.69 -0.50 -1.93
CA GLU A 32 1.52 -0.05 -2.67
C GLU A 32 0.25 -0.20 -1.83
N VAL A 33 0.03 -1.38 -1.24
CA VAL A 33 -1.08 -1.62 -0.29
C VAL A 33 -1.03 -0.63 0.86
N ALA A 34 0.13 -0.44 1.49
CA ALA A 34 0.28 0.50 2.60
C ALA A 34 -0.08 1.94 2.19
N ARG A 35 0.40 2.39 1.02
CA ARG A 35 0.11 3.74 0.52
C ARG A 35 -1.35 3.92 0.12
N TYR A 36 -1.94 2.92 -0.56
CA TYR A 36 -3.34 2.94 -0.95
C TYR A 36 -4.27 3.01 0.26
N VAL A 37 -4.07 2.14 1.25
CA VAL A 37 -4.90 2.12 2.47
C VAL A 37 -4.82 3.47 3.19
N ALA A 38 -3.62 4.04 3.32
CA ALA A 38 -3.42 5.32 4.01
C ALA A 38 -4.06 6.52 3.30
N ARG A 39 -4.13 6.53 1.95
CA ARG A 39 -4.62 7.69 1.18
C ARG A 39 -6.04 7.55 0.64
N TYR A 40 -6.46 6.33 0.33
CA TYR A 40 -7.69 6.04 -0.41
C TYR A 40 -8.58 4.98 0.26
N GLY A 41 -8.13 4.33 1.35
CA GLY A 41 -8.82 3.21 1.98
C GLY A 41 -10.06 3.55 2.81
N GLY A 42 -10.43 4.83 2.88
CA GLY A 42 -11.61 5.32 3.63
C GLY A 42 -12.95 4.83 3.08
N GLU A 43 -14.05 5.30 3.68
CA GLU A 43 -15.43 5.06 3.19
C GLU A 43 -15.80 3.58 3.00
N GLY A 44 -15.24 2.70 3.83
CA GLY A 44 -15.50 1.26 3.76
C GLY A 44 -14.92 0.59 2.52
N ARG A 45 -13.91 1.18 1.85
CA ARG A 45 -13.22 0.55 0.72
C ARG A 45 -12.33 -0.62 1.17
N VAL A 46 -11.73 -0.52 2.36
CA VAL A 46 -10.80 -1.52 2.89
C VAL A 46 -11.36 -2.19 4.14
N ALA A 47 -11.40 -3.53 4.14
CA ALA A 47 -11.66 -4.31 5.34
C ALA A 47 -10.36 -4.69 6.07
N LYS A 48 -9.33 -5.10 5.32
CA LYS A 48 -8.04 -5.56 5.87
C LYS A 48 -6.90 -5.30 4.89
N ALA A 49 -5.68 -5.19 5.44
CA ALA A 49 -4.44 -5.14 4.69
C ALA A 49 -3.51 -6.28 5.13
N VAL A 50 -2.84 -6.93 4.18
CA VAL A 50 -1.88 -8.01 4.44
C VAL A 50 -0.58 -7.69 3.69
N LEU A 51 0.55 -7.78 4.38
CA LEU A 51 1.87 -7.48 3.85
C LEU A 51 2.75 -8.72 3.95
N ILE A 52 3.21 -9.25 2.81
CA ILE A 52 3.97 -10.51 2.74
C ILE A 52 5.34 -10.21 2.12
N GLY A 53 6.43 -10.38 2.88
CA GLY A 53 7.77 -10.06 2.39
C GLY A 53 7.86 -8.63 1.82
N ALA A 54 7.09 -7.70 2.39
CA ALA A 54 6.90 -6.37 1.85
C ALA A 54 8.16 -5.53 1.95
N VAL A 55 8.39 -4.66 0.96
CA VAL A 55 9.42 -3.62 1.06
C VAL A 55 8.99 -2.65 2.19
N PRO A 56 9.78 -2.48 3.27
CA PRO A 56 9.46 -1.58 4.37
C PRO A 56 9.40 -0.10 3.94
N PRO A 57 8.81 0.78 4.76
CA PRO A 57 8.57 2.18 4.42
C PRO A 57 9.82 2.95 3.97
N ILE A 58 11.00 2.57 4.48
CA ILE A 58 12.30 3.11 4.09
C ILE A 58 13.35 1.99 4.08
N MET A 59 13.84 1.64 2.89
CA MET A 59 14.97 0.73 2.72
C MET A 59 16.31 1.46 2.93
N LEU A 60 16.37 2.69 2.45
CA LEU A 60 17.60 3.48 2.42
C LEU A 60 18.17 3.63 3.83
N LYS A 61 19.46 3.31 3.96
CA LYS A 61 20.23 3.61 5.17
C LYS A 61 20.43 5.12 5.27
N THR A 62 20.00 5.68 6.39
CA THR A 62 20.13 7.11 6.73
C THR A 62 20.50 7.25 8.20
N ASP A 63 20.85 8.44 8.66
CA ASP A 63 21.10 8.69 10.09
C ASP A 63 19.88 8.34 10.96
N SER A 64 18.67 8.60 10.44
CA SER A 64 17.39 8.24 11.05
C SER A 64 16.94 6.79 10.80
N ASN A 65 17.60 6.07 9.89
CA ASN A 65 17.37 4.66 9.59
C ASN A 65 18.72 3.92 9.47
N PRO A 66 19.50 3.80 10.56
CA PRO A 66 20.89 3.34 10.50
C PRO A 66 21.03 1.86 10.14
N GLY A 67 19.97 1.09 10.34
CA GLY A 67 19.86 -0.33 9.98
C GLY A 67 19.18 -0.57 8.63
N GLY A 68 19.23 0.39 7.70
CA GLY A 68 18.68 0.23 6.35
C GLY A 68 19.08 -1.11 5.70
N LEU A 69 18.25 -1.56 4.78
CA LEU A 69 18.29 -2.89 4.14
C LEU A 69 18.87 -2.83 2.73
#